data_AF-A0A7J3GC53-F1
#
_entry.id   AF-A0A7J3GC53-F1
#
_cell.length_a   1.000
_cell.length_b   1.000
_cell.length_c   1.000
_cell.angle_alpha   90.00
_cell.angle_beta   90.00
_cell.angle_gamma   90.00
#
_symmetry.space_group_name_H-M   'P 1'
#
loop_
_entity.id
_entity.type
_entity.pdbx_description
1 polymer ?
#
loop_
_entity_poly.entity_id
_entity_poly.type
_entity_poly.pdbx_seq_one_letter_code
_entity_poly.pdbx_strand_id
1 'polypeptide(L)' 'MGRWPILAERKIYRKLVSVDEVISIIESYRPLNPLGELKLPLSEALGRVLSRNVYAKVSYPPYTRSLMDGYAVIS' A
#
# COMPACT_ATOMS: atom_id res chain seq x y z
N MET A 1 -37.77 -10.18 49.97
CA MET A 1 -36.57 -9.37 49.68
C MET A 1 -35.89 -9.93 48.42
N GLY A 2 -36.43 -9.65 47.24
CA GLY A 2 -35.66 -9.00 46.17
C GLY A 2 -34.97 -9.96 45.21
N ARG A 3 -35.72 -10.60 44.30
CA ARG A 3 -35.17 -11.43 43.22
C ARG A 3 -34.73 -10.48 42.09
N TRP A 4 -33.43 -10.30 41.90
CA TRP A 4 -32.89 -9.49 40.81
C TRP A 4 -33.13 -10.22 39.47
N PRO A 5 -33.71 -9.57 38.45
CA PRO A 5 -33.84 -10.19 37.15
C PRO A 5 -32.45 -10.39 36.55
N ILE A 6 -32.09 -11.65 36.36
CA ILE A 6 -30.83 -12.05 35.74
C ILE A 6 -30.80 -11.55 34.29
N LEU A 7 -29.84 -10.67 34.06
CA LEU A 7 -29.15 -10.39 32.80
C LEU A 7 -30.06 -9.95 31.64
N ALA A 8 -30.13 -8.63 31.47
CA ALA A 8 -30.51 -8.02 30.20
C ALA A 8 -29.75 -8.72 29.07
N GLU A 9 -30.50 -9.41 28.23
CA GLU A 9 -30.03 -10.11 27.05
C GLU A 9 -29.19 -9.12 26.22
N ARG A 10 -27.90 -9.42 26.02
CA ARG A 10 -27.02 -8.56 25.23
C ARG A 10 -27.58 -8.53 23.80
N LYS A 11 -28.35 -7.49 23.46
CA LYS A 11 -28.83 -7.28 22.09
C LYS A 11 -27.61 -6.96 21.22
N ILE A 12 -27.10 -7.97 20.54
CA ILE A 12 -26.04 -7.82 19.55
C ILE A 12 -26.73 -7.36 18.26
N TYR A 13 -26.70 -6.05 18.00
CA TYR A 13 -27.33 -5.44 16.82
C TYR A 13 -26.59 -5.70 15.49
N ARG A 14 -25.52 -6.50 15.50
CA ARG A 14 -24.66 -6.75 14.34
C ARG A 14 -24.50 -8.24 14.12
N LYS A 15 -24.80 -8.70 12.92
CA LYS A 15 -24.56 -10.10 12.51
C LYS A 15 -23.04 -10.35 12.46
N LEU A 16 -22.57 -11.36 13.18
CA LEU A 16 -21.20 -11.84 13.05
C LEU A 16 -21.07 -12.60 11.72
N VAL A 17 -19.94 -12.39 11.03
CA VAL A 17 -19.59 -13.04 9.77
C VAL A 17 -18.25 -13.73 9.94
N SER A 18 -18.03 -14.83 9.21
CA SER A 18 -16.74 -15.53 9.26
C SER A 18 -15.66 -14.71 8.57
N VAL A 19 -14.38 -14.93 8.89
CA VAL A 19 -13.27 -14.20 8.27
C VAL A 19 -13.25 -14.41 6.75
N ASP A 20 -13.57 -15.62 6.29
CA ASP A 20 -13.62 -15.98 4.87
C ASP A 20 -14.71 -15.21 4.11
N GLU A 21 -15.81 -14.85 4.76
CA GLU A 21 -16.92 -14.08 4.16
C GLU A 21 -16.62 -12.57 4.06
N VAL A 22 -15.66 -12.05 4.83
CA VAL A 22 -15.43 -10.60 4.98
C VAL A 22 -15.07 -9.95 3.64
N ILE A 23 -14.20 -10.57 2.85
CA ILE A 23 -13.73 -9.97 1.58
C ILE A 23 -14.88 -9.79 0.60
N SER A 24 -15.70 -10.83 0.38
CA SER A 24 -16.85 -10.76 -0.52
C SER A 24 -17.89 -9.74 -0.08
N ILE A 25 -18.10 -9.59 1.24
CA ILE A 25 -18.99 -8.57 1.78
C ILE A 25 -18.44 -7.17 1.46
N ILE A 26 -17.15 -6.92 1.69
CA ILE A 26 -16.54 -5.61 1.39
C ILE A 26 -16.63 -5.30 -0.12
N GLU A 27 -16.31 -6.28 -0.96
CA GLU A 27 -16.39 -6.15 -2.43
C GLU A 27 -17.79 -5.83 -2.93
N SER A 28 -18.84 -6.29 -2.23
CA SER A 28 -20.24 -5.99 -2.57
C SER A 28 -20.60 -4.51 -2.45
N TYR A 29 -19.88 -3.75 -1.61
CA TYR A 29 -20.07 -2.30 -1.46
C TYR A 29 -19.18 -1.49 -2.40
N ARG A 30 -17.94 -1.94 -2.61
CA ARG A 30 -16.95 -1.29 -3.48
C ARG A 30 -16.00 -2.34 -4.05
N PRO A 31 -15.70 -2.32 -5.36
CA PRO A 31 -14.70 -3.21 -5.92
C PRO A 31 -13.34 -2.94 -5.27
N LEU A 32 -12.68 -3.99 -4.79
CA LEU A 32 -11.34 -3.92 -4.20
C LEU A 32 -10.24 -3.90 -5.27
N ASN A 33 -10.49 -3.18 -6.36
CA ASN A 33 -9.53 -3.02 -7.44
C ASN A 33 -8.70 -1.75 -7.19
N PRO A 34 -7.45 -1.71 -7.66
CA PRO A 34 -6.66 -0.48 -7.65
C PRO A 34 -7.43 0.68 -8.26
N LEU A 35 -7.24 1.87 -7.71
CA LEU A 35 -7.72 3.09 -8.34
C LEU A 35 -6.99 3.30 -9.68
N GLY A 36 -7.54 4.17 -10.51
CA GLY A 36 -6.91 4.57 -11.77
C GLY A 36 -5.53 5.19 -11.57
N GLU A 37 -4.77 5.27 -12.65
CA GLU A 37 -3.42 5.83 -12.63
C GLU A 37 -3.44 7.35 -12.78
N LEU A 38 -2.48 8.01 -12.13
CA LEU A 38 -2.31 9.46 -12.20
C LEU A 38 -0.83 9.80 -12.41
N LYS A 39 -0.57 10.84 -13.20
CA LYS A 39 0.76 11.43 -13.34
C LYS A 39 0.85 12.66 -12.44
N LEU A 40 1.78 12.62 -11.49
CA LEU A 40 1.96 13.67 -10.47
C LEU A 40 3.40 14.17 -10.48
N PRO A 41 3.66 15.41 -10.01
CA PRO A 41 5.00 15.87 -9.69
C PRO A 41 5.65 15.01 -8.59
N LEU A 42 6.98 14.87 -8.60
CA LEU A 42 7.70 14.05 -7.62
C LEU A 42 7.53 14.55 -6.18
N SER A 43 7.38 15.88 -6.00
CA SER A 43 7.10 16.51 -4.70
C SER A 43 5.79 16.05 -4.07
N GLU A 44 4.82 15.59 -4.86
CA GLU A 44 3.51 15.13 -4.41
C GLU A 44 3.39 13.59 -4.38
N ALA A 45 4.47 12.89 -4.71
CA ALA A 45 4.46 11.42 -4.84
C ALA A 45 4.61 10.69 -3.50
N LEU A 46 5.02 11.38 -2.43
CA LEU A 46 5.23 10.77 -1.11
C LEU A 46 3.93 10.13 -0.59
N GLY A 47 3.99 8.87 -0.19
CA GLY A 47 2.84 8.11 0.30
C GLY A 47 1.92 7.54 -0.79
N ARG A 48 2.25 7.72 -2.08
CA ARG A 48 1.54 7.08 -3.20
C ARG A 48 2.13 5.71 -3.52
N VAL A 49 1.38 4.91 -4.29
CA VAL A 49 1.82 3.61 -4.82
C VAL A 49 2.11 3.77 -6.31
N LEU A 50 3.23 3.23 -6.77
CA LEU A 50 3.58 3.23 -8.20
C LEU A 50 2.59 2.38 -8.98
N SER A 51 2.07 2.92 -10.08
CA SER A 51 1.16 2.17 -10.97
C SER A 51 1.88 1.18 -11.88
N ARG A 52 3.18 1.36 -12.10
CA ARG A 52 4.01 0.54 -12.99
C ARG A 52 5.47 0.59 -12.56
N ASN A 53 6.24 -0.39 -13.02
CA ASN A 53 7.68 -0.45 -12.80
C ASN A 53 8.38 0.78 -13.39
N VAL A 54 9.45 1.22 -12.73
CA VAL A 54 10.29 2.34 -13.17
C VAL A 54 11.69 1.82 -13.47
N TYR A 55 12.20 2.12 -14.66
CA TYR A 55 13.53 1.72 -15.11
C TYR A 55 14.38 2.96 -15.36
N ALA A 56 15.67 2.87 -15.06
CA ALA A 56 16.63 3.92 -15.41
C ALA A 56 16.68 4.07 -16.93
N LYS A 57 16.51 5.30 -17.41
CA LYS A 57 16.61 5.60 -18.85
C LYS A 57 18.06 5.74 -19.32
N VAL A 58 18.98 5.91 -18.39
CA VAL A 58 20.40 6.17 -18.65
C VAL A 58 21.24 5.45 -17.60
N SER A 59 22.46 5.06 -17.97
CA SER A 59 23.47 4.58 -17.03
C SER A 59 23.90 5.71 -16.10
N TYR A 60 24.18 5.38 -14.84
CA TYR A 60 24.78 6.31 -13.90
C TYR A 60 26.02 5.69 -13.26
N PRO A 61 27.22 6.24 -13.49
CA PRO A 61 27.51 7.41 -14.32
C PRO A 61 27.26 7.14 -15.82
N PRO A 62 26.98 8.18 -16.63
CA PRO A 62 26.76 8.01 -18.07
C PRO A 62 28.08 7.84 -18.87
N TYR A 63 29.24 7.93 -18.21
CA TYR A 63 30.57 7.76 -18.78
C TYR A 63 31.54 7.24 -17.72
N THR A 64 32.71 6.77 -18.15
CA THR A 64 33.78 6.32 -17.25
C THR A 64 34.27 7.49 -16.40
N ARG A 65 34.10 7.39 -15.08
CA ARG A 65 34.63 8.38 -14.13
C ARG A 65 35.68 7.73 -13.25
N SER A 66 36.71 8.49 -12.89
CA SER A 66 37.56 8.13 -11.77
C SER A 66 36.76 8.25 -10.46
N LEU A 67 37.00 7.33 -9.53
CA LEU A 67 36.51 7.43 -8.16
C LEU A 67 37.48 8.22 -7.26
N MET A 68 38.72 8.42 -7.72
CA MET A 68 39.81 8.99 -6.95
C MET A 68 40.53 10.07 -7.75
N ASP A 69 41.33 10.87 -7.05
CA ASP A 69 42.32 11.74 -7.68
C ASP A 69 43.56 10.92 -8.06
N GLY A 70 44.05 11.10 -9.28
CA GLY A 70 45.19 10.35 -9.80
C GLY A 70 45.34 10.48 -11.31
N TYR A 71 46.15 9.60 -11.89
CA TYR A 71 46.44 9.56 -13.31
C TYR A 71 45.87 8.29 -13.94
N ALA A 72 45.26 8.42 -15.13
CA ALA A 72 44.88 7.26 -15.92
C ALA A 72 46.13 6.58 -16.49
N VAL A 73 46.24 5.26 -16.32
CA VAL A 73 47.35 4.45 -16.85
C VAL A 73 46.80 3.37 -17.78
N ILE A 74 47.62 2.96 -18.76
CA ILE A 74 47.32 1.81 -19.64
C ILE A 74 47.90 0.56 -18.95
N SER A 75 47.08 -0.49 -18.79
CA SER A 75 47.53 -1.79 -18.27
C SER A 75 47.90 -2.76 -19.38
#